data_AF-A0A1T4SP46-F1
#
_entry.id   AF-A0A1T4SP46-F1
#
_cell.length_a   1.000
_cell.length_b   1.000
_cell.length_c   1.000
_cell.angle_alpha   90.00
_cell.angle_beta   90.00
_cell.angle_gamma   90.00
#
_symmetry.space_group_name_H-M   'P 1'
#
loop_
_entity.id
_entity.type
_entity.pdbx_description
1 polymer ?
#
loop_
_entity_poly.entity_id
_entity_poly.type
_entity_poly.pdbx_seq_one_letter_code
_entity_poly.pdbx_strand_id
1 'polypeptide(L)'
;MNTTSVGNKLVVALDDGPAVNRHKPSVEVLYDSLLPIASSCAGVILTGMGADGAEGLKRLREAGARTFGQDEASCVVYGMPRAAANIGAVEFVHSLSQLPSQIAKIINS
;
A
#
# COMPACT_ATOMS: atom_id res chain seq x y z
N MET A 1 -3.30 -10.30 -8.52
CA MET A 1 -4.51 -9.71 -7.90
C MET A 1 -4.46 -8.21 -8.18
N ASN A 2 -5.53 -7.67 -8.75
CA ASN A 2 -5.68 -6.27 -9.11
C ASN A 2 -7.13 -5.82 -8.86
N THR A 3 -7.40 -4.52 -8.90
CA THR A 3 -8.76 -3.97 -8.89
C THR A 3 -9.14 -3.45 -10.27
N THR A 4 -10.37 -3.72 -10.69
CA THR A 4 -10.98 -3.15 -11.90
C THR A 4 -12.37 -2.62 -11.60
N SER A 5 -12.90 -1.77 -12.48
CA SER A 5 -14.26 -1.24 -12.36
C SER A 5 -15.20 -1.98 -13.30
N VAL A 6 -16.27 -2.58 -12.75
CA VAL A 6 -17.37 -3.14 -13.55
C VAL A 6 -18.61 -2.28 -13.27
N GLY A 7 -18.94 -1.40 -14.22
CA GLY A 7 -19.91 -0.32 -14.01
C GLY A 7 -19.37 0.70 -12.99
N ASN A 8 -20.20 1.07 -12.00
CA ASN A 8 -19.82 1.97 -10.89
C ASN A 8 -19.26 1.24 -9.64
N LYS A 9 -18.98 -0.07 -9.73
CA LYS A 9 -18.47 -0.86 -8.60
C LYS A 9 -17.02 -1.24 -8.81
N LEU A 10 -16.20 -1.04 -7.78
CA LEU A 10 -14.86 -1.61 -7.71
C LEU A 10 -14.97 -3.11 -7.45
N VAL A 11 -14.31 -3.93 -8.26
CA VAL A 11 -14.25 -5.38 -8.09
C VAL A 11 -12.79 -5.84 -8.03
N VAL A 12 -12.55 -6.87 -7.23
CA VAL A 12 -11.25 -7.54 -7.18
C VAL A 12 -11.18 -8.52 -8.34
N ALA A 13 -10.14 -8.41 -9.15
CA ALA A 13 -9.83 -9.36 -10.21
C ALA A 13 -8.59 -10.18 -9.85
N LEU A 14 -8.71 -11.49 -10.06
CA LEU A 14 -7.60 -12.42 -9.93
C LEU A 14 -6.95 -12.53 -11.30
N ASP A 15 -5.73 -12.02 -11.40
CA ASP A 15 -4.92 -12.10 -12.60
C ASP A 15 -3.89 -13.23 -12.46
N ASP A 16 -3.84 -14.08 -13.48
CA ASP A 16 -2.97 -15.25 -13.54
C ASP A 16 -1.70 -15.04 -14.38
N GLY A 17 -1.37 -13.79 -14.70
CA GLY A 17 -0.16 -13.41 -15.44
C GLY A 17 1.16 -13.78 -14.77
N PRO A 18 2.29 -13.52 -15.45
CA PRO A 18 3.63 -13.83 -14.94
C PRO A 18 3.93 -13.07 -13.63
N ALA A 19 4.79 -13.64 -12.78
CA ALA A 19 5.16 -13.02 -11.51
C ALA A 19 5.87 -11.68 -11.74
N VAL A 20 5.43 -10.64 -11.02
CA VAL A 20 6.11 -9.34 -10.95
C VAL A 20 7.00 -9.35 -9.70
N ASN A 21 8.26 -8.92 -9.82
CA ASN A 21 9.26 -8.97 -8.72
C ASN A 21 9.43 -10.35 -8.06
N ARG A 22 9.23 -11.45 -8.81
CA ARG A 22 9.26 -12.85 -8.31
C ARG A 22 8.17 -13.21 -7.29
N HIS A 23 7.18 -12.34 -7.06
CA HIS A 23 6.08 -12.57 -6.12
C HIS A 23 4.73 -12.68 -6.86
N LYS A 24 3.88 -13.63 -6.43
CA LYS A 24 2.48 -13.75 -6.87
C LYS A 24 1.62 -14.16 -5.67
N PRO A 25 0.67 -13.30 -5.23
CA PRO A 25 0.37 -11.96 -5.74
C PRO A 25 1.45 -10.92 -5.38
N SER A 26 1.71 -9.95 -6.26
CA SER A 26 2.63 -8.84 -6.00
C SER A 26 1.86 -7.62 -5.49
N VAL A 27 2.42 -6.95 -4.47
CA VAL A 27 1.85 -5.72 -3.89
C VAL A 27 1.87 -4.57 -4.89
N GLU A 28 2.89 -4.55 -5.76
CA GLU A 28 3.06 -3.53 -6.81
C GLU A 28 1.88 -3.51 -7.79
N VAL A 29 1.44 -4.69 -8.22
CA VAL A 29 0.31 -4.85 -9.16
C VAL A 29 -1.01 -4.38 -8.54
N LEU A 30 -1.19 -4.60 -7.24
CA LEU A 30 -2.35 -4.11 -6.51
C LEU A 30 -2.35 -2.58 -6.47
N TYR A 31 -1.24 -1.96 -6.08
CA TYR A 31 -1.14 -0.50 -5.98
C TYR A 31 -1.33 0.20 -7.32
N ASP A 32 -0.76 -0.35 -8.39
CA ASP A 32 -0.92 0.22 -9.74
C ASP A 32 -2.37 0.20 -10.21
N SER A 33 -3.10 -0.86 -9.86
CA SER A 33 -4.52 -0.97 -10.22
C SER A 33 -5.43 0.02 -9.47
N LEU A 34 -4.94 0.62 -8.39
CA LEU A 34 -5.65 1.62 -7.58
C LEU A 34 -5.33 3.07 -7.98
N LEU A 35 -4.32 3.31 -8.83
CA LEU A 35 -3.93 4.66 -9.26
C LEU A 35 -5.09 5.51 -9.80
N PRO A 36 -6.05 4.99 -10.60
CA PRO A 36 -7.17 5.79 -11.10
C PRO A 36 -8.11 6.33 -10.01
N ILE A 37 -8.08 5.76 -8.81
CA ILE A 37 -8.92 6.14 -7.67
C ILE A 37 -8.08 6.50 -6.43
N ALA A 38 -6.81 6.84 -6.63
CA ALA A 38 -5.84 7.02 -5.56
C ALA A 38 -6.31 8.05 -4.51
N SER A 39 -6.91 9.17 -4.93
CA SER A 39 -7.44 10.21 -4.05
C SER A 39 -8.53 9.72 -3.07
N SER A 40 -9.17 8.59 -3.38
CA SER A 40 -10.22 7.97 -2.57
C SER A 40 -9.73 6.72 -1.83
N CYS A 41 -8.41 6.49 -1.81
CA CYS A 41 -7.78 5.31 -1.23
C CYS A 41 -6.76 5.67 -0.15
N ALA A 42 -6.55 4.72 0.75
CA ALA A 42 -5.43 4.72 1.68
C ALA A 42 -4.52 3.52 1.40
N GLY A 43 -3.22 3.76 1.23
CA GLY A 43 -2.21 2.70 1.08
C GLY A 43 -1.52 2.43 2.41
N VAL A 44 -1.37 1.16 2.79
CA VAL A 44 -0.76 0.78 4.08
C VAL A 44 0.29 -0.30 3.84
N ILE A 45 1.53 -0.06 4.27
CA ILE A 45 2.61 -1.05 4.24
C ILE A 45 2.98 -1.52 5.65
N LEU A 46 2.95 -2.83 5.85
CA LEU A 46 3.17 -3.48 7.14
C LEU A 46 4.50 -4.24 7.16
N THR A 47 4.85 -4.81 8.32
CA THR A 47 6.00 -5.67 8.55
C THR A 47 6.19 -6.69 7.42
N GLY A 48 7.43 -6.88 7.00
CA GLY A 48 7.77 -7.75 5.88
C GLY A 48 9.23 -7.60 5.46
N MET A 49 9.75 -8.62 4.79
CA MET A 49 11.12 -8.62 4.28
C MET A 49 11.18 -7.98 2.88
N GLY A 50 12.30 -7.33 2.56
CA GLY A 50 12.55 -6.79 1.21
C GLY A 50 11.96 -5.40 0.99
N ALA A 51 11.65 -5.09 -0.26
CA ALA A 51 11.18 -3.76 -0.70
C ALA A 51 9.93 -3.83 -1.60
N ASP A 52 9.27 -4.99 -1.67
CA ASP A 52 8.06 -5.14 -2.51
C ASP A 52 6.96 -4.20 -2.01
N GLY A 53 6.31 -3.49 -2.94
CA GLY A 53 5.29 -2.49 -2.66
C GLY A 53 5.78 -1.10 -2.26
N ALA A 54 7.10 -0.87 -2.09
CA ALA A 54 7.61 0.46 -1.79
C ALA A 54 7.34 1.46 -2.92
N GLU A 55 7.74 1.10 -4.15
CA GLU A 55 7.55 1.95 -5.33
C GLU A 55 6.06 2.12 -5.69
N GLY A 56 5.25 1.07 -5.55
CA GLY A 56 3.82 1.15 -5.80
C GLY A 56 3.12 2.07 -4.80
N LEU A 57 3.53 2.02 -3.52
CA LEU A 57 3.00 2.93 -2.50
C LEU A 57 3.42 4.38 -2.78
N LYS A 58 4.64 4.61 -3.29
CA LYS A 58 5.12 5.93 -3.70
C LYS A 58 4.27 6.49 -4.83
N ARG A 59 4.00 5.68 -5.86
CA ARG A 59 3.13 6.07 -6.98
C ARG A 59 1.71 6.37 -6.53
N LEU A 60 1.16 5.60 -5.58
CA LEU A 60 -0.14 5.90 -4.97
C LEU A 60 -0.14 7.23 -4.22
N ARG A 61 0.90 7.51 -3.43
CA ARG A 61 1.05 8.79 -2.73
C ARG A 61 1.10 9.96 -3.72
N GLU A 62 1.92 9.83 -4.76
CA GLU A 62 2.05 10.84 -5.82
C GLU A 62 0.74 11.06 -6.59
N ALA A 63 -0.08 10.01 -6.73
CA ALA A 63 -1.43 10.08 -7.31
C ALA A 63 -2.52 10.60 -6.34
N GLY A 64 -2.17 10.94 -5.09
CA GLY A 64 -3.05 11.59 -4.12
C GLY A 64 -3.60 10.70 -3.01
N ALA A 65 -3.17 9.45 -2.90
CA ALA A 65 -3.55 8.57 -1.80
C ALA A 65 -2.88 8.97 -0.48
N ARG A 66 -3.58 8.76 0.64
CA ARG A 66 -2.99 8.86 1.98
C ARG A 66 -2.21 7.58 2.26
N THR A 67 -0.93 7.66 2.63
CA THR A 67 -0.10 6.46 2.78
C THR A 67 0.45 6.29 4.20
N PHE A 68 0.45 5.05 4.67
CA PHE A 68 0.78 4.67 6.03
C PHE A 68 1.83 3.57 6.06
N GLY A 69 2.73 3.63 7.04
CA GLY A 69 3.74 2.61 7.30
C GLY A 69 3.74 2.19 8.76
N GLN A 70 3.96 0.90 9.01
CA GLN A 70 4.18 0.37 10.35
C GLN A 70 5.53 0.83 10.91
N ASP A 71 5.57 1.22 12.19
CA ASP A 71 6.82 1.59 12.86
C ASP A 71 7.77 0.38 13.08
N GLU A 72 9.04 0.67 13.29
CA GLU A 72 10.06 -0.36 13.52
C GLU A 72 9.81 -1.17 14.79
N ALA A 73 9.38 -0.50 15.87
CA ALA A 73 9.20 -1.10 17.18
C ALA A 73 8.12 -2.19 17.23
N SER A 74 7.07 -2.07 16.39
CA SER A 74 6.01 -3.07 16.30
C SER A 74 6.21 -4.08 15.17
N CYS A 75 7.21 -3.90 14.30
CA CYS A 75 7.50 -4.83 13.21
C CYS A 75 8.21 -6.09 13.72
N VAL A 76 7.86 -7.24 13.13
CA VAL A 76 8.66 -8.47 13.29
C VAL A 76 9.90 -8.39 12.39
N VAL A 77 9.74 -7.88 11.16
CA VAL A 77 10.82 -7.59 10.21
C VAL A 77 10.57 -6.22 9.60
N TYR A 78 11.44 -5.25 9.93
CA TYR A 78 11.35 -3.87 9.45
C TYR A 78 12.09 -3.70 8.09
N GLY A 79 11.70 -4.51 7.10
CA GLY A 79 12.24 -4.44 5.74
C GLY A 79 11.39 -3.55 4.84
N MET A 80 10.18 -4.01 4.52
CA MET A 80 9.25 -3.32 3.62
C MET A 80 8.88 -1.90 4.09
N PRO A 81 8.47 -1.67 5.36
CA PRO A 81 8.15 -0.32 5.80
C PRO A 81 9.36 0.63 5.77
N ARG A 82 10.56 0.11 6.06
CA ARG A 82 11.82 0.87 5.97
C ARG A 82 12.11 1.28 4.52
N ALA A 83 11.99 0.35 3.58
CA ALA A 83 12.23 0.62 2.16
C ALA A 83 11.28 1.69 1.64
N ALA A 84 9.99 1.59 1.96
CA ALA A 84 8.98 2.58 1.59
C ALA A 84 9.21 3.95 2.24
N ALA A 85 9.57 3.99 3.53
CA ALA A 85 9.88 5.25 4.22
C ALA A 85 11.09 5.96 3.59
N ASN A 86 12.15 5.22 3.27
CA ASN A 86 13.39 5.78 2.71
C ASN A 86 13.19 6.49 1.35
N ILE A 87 12.24 6.02 0.54
CA ILE A 87 11.93 6.63 -0.76
C ILE A 87 10.81 7.68 -0.69
N GLY A 88 10.34 8.02 0.51
CA GLY A 88 9.26 8.97 0.72
C GLY A 88 7.87 8.43 0.33
N ALA A 89 7.69 7.10 0.25
CA ALA A 89 6.39 6.52 -0.05
C ALA A 89 5.39 6.63 1.12
N VAL A 90 5.89 6.68 2.36
CA VAL A 90 5.07 6.73 3.58
C VAL A 90 4.86 8.17 4.03
N GLU A 91 3.59 8.57 4.17
CA GLU A 91 3.23 9.87 4.74
C GLU A 91 3.11 9.81 6.27
N PHE A 92 2.51 8.75 6.80
CA PHE A 92 2.28 8.56 8.24
C PHE A 92 2.92 7.28 8.76
N VAL A 93 3.66 7.37 9.86
CA VAL A 93 4.25 6.21 10.54
C VAL A 93 3.58 6.01 11.90
N HIS A 94 3.07 4.80 12.14
CA HIS A 94 2.39 4.46 13.39
C HIS A 94 2.66 3.02 13.81
N SER A 95 2.52 2.73 15.11
CA SER A 95 2.55 1.36 15.62
C SER A 95 1.40 0.53 15.06
N LEU A 96 1.57 -0.79 14.99
CA LEU A 96 0.52 -1.71 14.53
C LEU A 96 -0.82 -1.50 15.24
N SER A 97 -0.80 -1.26 16.55
CA SER A 97 -2.00 -0.99 17.36
C SER A 97 -2.67 0.35 17.06
N GLN A 98 -1.92 1.34 16.58
CA GLN A 98 -2.44 2.69 16.31
C GLN A 98 -2.89 2.86 14.85
N LEU A 99 -2.36 2.07 13.92
CA LEU A 99 -2.70 2.17 12.49
C LEU A 99 -4.22 2.20 12.23
N PRO A 100 -5.06 1.31 12.79
CA PRO A 100 -6.49 1.32 12.49
C PRO A 100 -7.18 2.65 12.85
N SER A 101 -6.91 3.20 14.04
CA SER A 101 -7.55 4.43 14.50
C SER A 101 -7.02 5.66 13.76
N GLN A 102 -5.74 5.68 13.40
CA GLN A 102 -5.15 6.77 12.62
C GLN A 102 -5.63 6.78 11.17
N ILE A 103 -5.73 5.61 10.54
CA ILE A 103 -6.31 5.47 9.20
C ILE A 103 -7.74 6.02 9.21
N ALA A 104 -8.59 5.53 10.12
CA ALA A 104 -9.97 5.98 10.23
C ALA A 104 -10.08 7.50 10.47
N LYS A 105 -9.18 8.07 11.28
CA LYS A 105 -9.17 9.51 11.54
C LYS A 105 -8.85 10.33 10.30
N ILE A 106 -7.87 9.90 9.51
CA ILE A 106 -7.34 10.66 8.36
C ILE A 106 -8.22 10.49 7.11
N ILE A 107 -8.87 9.34 6.92
CA ILE A 107 -9.75 9.12 5.76
C ILE A 107 -11.14 9.77 5.93
N ASN A 108 -11.54 10.07 7.17
CA ASN A 108 -12.85 10.67 7.48
C ASN A 108 -12.78 12.18 7.77
N SER A 109 -11.60 12.79 7.63
CA SER A 109 -11.35 14.23 7.82
C SER A 109 -11.35 14.96 6.49
#